data_AF-A0A2E4KW11-F1
#
_entry.id   AF-A0A2E4KW11-F1
#
_cell.length_a   1.000
_cell.length_b   1.000
_cell.length_c   1.000
_cell.angle_alpha   90.00
_cell.angle_beta   90.00
_cell.angle_gamma   90.00
#
_symmetry.space_group_name_H-M   'P 1'
#
loop_
_entity.id
_entity.type
_entity.pdbx_description
1 polymer ?
#
loop_
_entity_poly.entity_id
_entity_poly.type
_entity_poly.pdbx_seq_one_letter_code
_entity_poly.pdbx_strand_id
1 'polypeptide(L)'
;MKTVIKVLVALFLLAGGSGGIYVYLESDTVDPSRLLGSSYWGDFCSRSPTGFLICKNTSETRFDKCVAEDSTYRLKVSVVEPMYAPISLEIWTENPRSYKQLTAAEIYDHGVGRCYYQGYRFSDLDIQIHRAVPCDADISNLEDPFLMFHVTYRDNPPVACRISETSEAVDTK
;
A
#
# COMPACT_ATOMS: atom_id res chain seq x y z
N MET A 1 30.84 -3.10 1.02
CA MET A 1 31.30 -1.74 0.69
C MET A 1 31.51 -0.98 1.99
N LYS A 2 32.60 -0.20 2.12
CA LYS A 2 32.97 0.50 3.37
C LYS A 2 32.02 1.67 3.64
N THR A 3 31.36 1.64 4.80
CA THR A 3 30.51 2.73 5.30
C THR A 3 31.38 3.89 5.76
N VAL A 4 31.28 5.03 5.08
CA VAL A 4 31.95 6.28 5.49
C VAL A 4 30.89 7.14 6.20
N ILE A 5 30.96 7.18 7.52
CA ILE A 5 30.05 7.97 8.36
C ILE A 5 30.61 9.40 8.44
N LYS A 6 29.98 10.35 7.76
CA LYS A 6 30.27 11.78 7.92
C LYS A 6 29.42 12.32 9.07
N VAL A 7 30.00 12.40 10.27
CA VAL A 7 29.35 13.03 11.43
C VAL A 7 29.66 14.52 11.40
N LEU A 8 28.64 15.36 11.18
CA LEU A 8 28.72 16.81 11.37
C LEU A 8 28.24 17.11 12.79
N VAL A 9 29.18 17.28 13.72
CA VAL A 9 28.88 17.65 15.11
C VAL A 9 28.83 19.16 15.21
N ALA A 10 27.61 19.74 15.30
CA ALA A 10 27.44 21.12 15.69
C ALA A 10 27.49 21.23 17.23
N LEU A 11 28.62 21.72 17.74
CA LEU A 11 28.85 21.89 19.18
C LEU A 11 28.25 23.24 19.63
N PHE A 12 27.07 23.24 20.22
CA PHE A 12 26.59 24.37 21.02
C PHE A 12 26.97 24.15 22.48
N LEU A 13 27.96 24.93 22.94
CA LEU A 13 28.30 25.03 24.37
C LEU A 13 27.89 26.41 24.89
N LEU A 14 27.45 26.40 26.16
CA LEU A 14 27.19 27.51 27.10
C LEU A 14 25.70 27.91 27.17
N ALA A 15 25.00 27.88 28.31
CA ALA A 15 25.41 27.78 29.71
C ALA A 15 24.26 27.21 30.59
N GLY A 16 24.61 26.46 31.64
CA GLY A 16 23.79 26.32 32.85
C GLY A 16 22.47 25.55 32.72
N GLY A 17 22.52 24.25 32.47
CA GLY A 17 21.34 23.40 32.65
C GLY A 17 21.66 21.95 32.31
N SER A 18 21.45 21.04 33.26
CA SER A 18 21.44 19.60 33.05
C SER A 18 20.20 19.22 32.24
N GLY A 19 20.15 19.65 30.97
CA GLY A 19 19.15 19.24 30.00
C GLY A 19 19.77 18.17 29.11
N GLY A 20 19.37 16.90 29.30
CA GLY A 20 19.69 15.86 28.34
C GLY A 20 19.11 16.22 26.98
N ILE A 21 19.96 16.36 25.97
CA ILE A 21 19.52 16.54 24.59
C ILE A 21 19.11 15.16 24.08
N TYR A 22 17.82 14.92 23.94
CA TYR A 22 17.30 13.75 23.24
C TYR A 22 17.41 14.03 21.74
N VAL A 23 18.51 13.60 21.13
CA VAL A 23 18.65 13.60 19.68
C VAL A 23 17.87 12.38 19.16
N TYR A 24 16.70 12.61 18.58
CA TYR A 24 16.03 11.61 17.77
C TYR A 24 16.81 11.46 16.47
N LEU A 25 17.69 10.46 16.43
CA LEU A 25 18.26 9.99 15.17
C LEU A 25 17.14 9.27 14.43
N GLU A 26 16.50 9.99 13.51
CA GLU A 26 15.54 9.42 12.59
C GLU A 26 16.32 8.45 11.69
N SER A 27 16.24 7.18 12.05
CA SER A 27 16.87 6.10 11.29
C SER A 27 16.10 5.95 9.99
N ASP A 28 16.74 6.27 8.87
CA ASP A 28 16.27 5.99 7.49
C ASP A 28 16.19 4.47 7.18
N THR A 29 16.20 3.63 8.21
CA THR A 29 16.01 2.19 8.07
C THR A 29 14.56 1.90 7.77
N VAL A 30 14.34 1.23 6.65
CA VAL A 30 13.06 0.63 6.27
C VAL A 30 12.56 -0.22 7.43
N ASP A 31 11.38 0.12 7.98
CA ASP A 31 10.70 -0.70 8.98
C ASP A 31 9.74 -1.66 8.25
N PRO A 32 10.08 -2.95 8.10
CA PRO A 32 9.27 -3.88 7.34
C PRO A 32 7.92 -4.17 8.00
N SER A 33 7.79 -3.91 9.30
CA SER A 33 6.55 -4.13 10.03
C SER A 33 5.43 -3.15 9.63
N ARG A 34 5.78 -2.01 9.04
CA ARG A 34 4.82 -1.02 8.54
C ARG A 34 4.22 -1.39 7.18
N LEU A 35 4.77 -2.41 6.50
CA LEU A 35 4.48 -2.73 5.10
C LEU A 35 3.31 -3.68 4.89
N LEU A 36 2.75 -4.28 5.95
CA LEU A 36 1.76 -5.36 5.78
C LEU A 36 0.50 -5.19 6.67
N GLY A 37 0.36 -4.03 7.32
CA GLY A 37 -0.76 -3.69 8.20
C GLY A 37 -1.67 -2.59 7.65
N SER A 38 -2.56 -2.05 8.49
CA SER A 38 -3.37 -0.86 8.17
C SER A 38 -2.51 0.35 7.79
N SER A 39 -1.29 0.44 8.31
CA SER A 39 -0.29 1.42 7.87
C SER A 39 0.01 1.31 6.37
N TYR A 40 -0.05 0.11 5.78
CA TYR A 40 0.24 -0.15 4.38
C TYR A 40 -0.99 -0.25 3.47
N TRP A 41 -2.15 -0.71 3.94
CA TRP A 41 -3.38 -0.74 3.12
C TRP A 41 -4.36 0.42 3.39
N GLY A 42 -4.21 1.09 4.52
CA GLY A 42 -5.11 2.12 5.02
C GLY A 42 -5.83 1.66 6.28
N ASP A 43 -6.18 2.60 7.15
CA ASP A 43 -6.91 2.30 8.40
C ASP A 43 -8.31 1.72 8.14
N PHE A 44 -8.87 2.01 6.97
CA PHE A 44 -10.13 1.47 6.50
C PHE A 44 -9.99 0.09 5.85
N CYS A 45 -8.77 -0.37 5.59
CA CYS A 45 -8.47 -1.59 4.87
C CYS A 45 -7.77 -2.62 5.75
N SER A 46 -8.18 -3.88 5.62
CA SER A 46 -7.65 -5.00 6.38
C SER A 46 -7.71 -6.28 5.57
N ARG A 47 -7.08 -7.33 6.07
CA ARG A 47 -7.17 -8.66 5.47
C ARG A 47 -8.33 -9.42 6.09
N SER A 48 -9.20 -10.01 5.27
CA SER A 48 -10.24 -10.92 5.73
C SER A 48 -9.64 -12.25 6.23
N PRO A 49 -10.36 -13.03 7.06
CA PRO A 49 -9.92 -14.38 7.44
C PRO A 49 -9.68 -15.34 6.26
N THR A 50 -10.27 -15.02 5.10
CA THR A 50 -10.20 -15.80 3.87
C THR A 50 -9.16 -15.28 2.87
N GLY A 51 -8.40 -14.23 3.21
CA GLY A 51 -7.27 -13.75 2.41
C GLY A 51 -7.64 -12.71 1.36
N PHE A 52 -8.74 -11.98 1.54
CA PHE A 52 -9.08 -10.86 0.66
C PHE A 52 -8.66 -9.55 1.32
N LEU A 53 -8.16 -8.61 0.53
CA LEU A 53 -8.15 -7.23 0.99
C LEU A 53 -9.59 -6.73 1.07
N ILE A 54 -9.98 -6.22 2.23
CA ILE A 54 -11.32 -5.69 2.50
C ILE A 54 -11.18 -4.29 3.04
N CYS A 55 -11.94 -3.35 2.48
CA CYS A 55 -11.99 -1.97 2.97
C CYS A 55 -13.40 -1.61 3.43
N LYS A 56 -13.52 -0.60 4.29
CA LYS A 56 -14.81 -0.05 4.72
C LYS A 56 -14.92 1.41 4.33
N ASN A 57 -16.10 1.82 3.88
CA ASN A 57 -16.38 3.24 3.70
C ASN A 57 -16.77 3.91 5.03
N THR A 58 -17.06 5.21 4.98
CA THR A 58 -17.52 6.04 6.11
C THR A 58 -18.82 5.55 6.76
N SER A 59 -19.62 4.78 6.02
CA SER A 59 -20.87 4.16 6.50
C SER A 59 -20.68 2.73 7.02
N GLU A 60 -19.43 2.31 7.30
CA GLU A 60 -19.06 0.95 7.74
C GLU A 60 -19.45 -0.16 6.74
N THR A 61 -19.78 0.20 5.49
CA THR A 61 -20.09 -0.76 4.44
C THR A 61 -18.78 -1.40 3.98
N ARG A 62 -18.75 -2.72 3.96
CA ARG A 62 -17.58 -3.51 3.59
C ARG A 62 -17.51 -3.73 2.07
N PHE A 63 -16.34 -3.51 1.50
CA PHE A 63 -16.01 -3.74 0.09
C PHE A 63 -14.81 -4.69 -0.01
N ASP A 64 -14.89 -5.68 -0.89
CA ASP A 64 -13.79 -6.59 -1.25
C ASP A 64 -13.29 -6.37 -2.69
N LYS A 65 -13.87 -5.39 -3.40
CA LYS A 65 -13.52 -4.99 -4.76
C LYS A 65 -13.36 -3.48 -4.83
N CYS A 66 -12.59 -2.99 -5.80
CA CYS A 66 -12.47 -1.58 -6.13
C CYS A 66 -12.48 -1.38 -7.64
N VAL A 67 -12.73 -0.16 -8.09
CA VAL A 67 -12.80 0.22 -9.51
C VAL A 67 -11.65 1.16 -9.85
N ALA A 68 -10.97 0.88 -10.96
CA ALA A 68 -10.03 1.79 -11.61
C ALA A 68 -10.28 1.75 -13.12
N GLU A 69 -10.57 2.91 -13.70
CA GLU A 69 -11.01 3.05 -15.10
C GLU A 69 -12.21 2.13 -15.40
N ASP A 70 -12.17 1.37 -16.50
CA ASP A 70 -13.23 0.45 -16.93
C ASP A 70 -13.10 -0.95 -16.33
N SER A 71 -12.37 -1.07 -15.22
CA SER A 71 -12.02 -2.36 -14.59
C SER A 71 -12.33 -2.40 -13.11
N THR A 72 -12.95 -3.50 -12.68
CA THR A 72 -13.12 -3.86 -11.28
C THR A 72 -12.04 -4.85 -10.89
N TYR A 73 -11.41 -4.64 -9.74
CA TYR A 73 -10.31 -5.45 -9.23
C TYR A 73 -10.66 -6.06 -7.88
N ARG A 74 -10.20 -7.29 -7.66
CA ARG A 74 -10.17 -7.94 -6.34
C ARG A 74 -8.83 -8.57 -6.07
N LEU A 75 -8.14 -8.07 -5.03
CA LEU A 75 -6.84 -8.56 -4.61
C LEU A 75 -7.01 -9.60 -3.49
N LYS A 76 -6.49 -10.81 -3.72
CA LYS A 76 -6.33 -11.84 -2.69
C LYS A 76 -4.88 -11.89 -2.25
N VAL A 77 -4.66 -11.77 -0.95
CA VAL A 77 -3.36 -11.81 -0.28
C VAL A 77 -3.32 -13.02 0.67
N SER A 78 -2.14 -13.61 0.84
CA SER A 78 -1.96 -14.77 1.72
C SER A 78 -2.34 -14.42 3.17
N VAL A 79 -3.09 -15.31 3.82
CA VAL A 79 -3.51 -15.18 5.24
C VAL A 79 -2.38 -15.60 6.19
N VAL A 80 -1.57 -16.56 5.78
CA VAL A 80 -0.56 -17.20 6.64
C VAL A 80 0.73 -16.40 6.63
N GLU A 81 1.20 -16.02 5.45
CA GLU A 81 2.41 -15.22 5.27
C GLU A 81 2.13 -14.18 4.19
N PRO A 82 1.82 -12.92 4.54
CA PRO A 82 1.59 -11.90 3.51
C PRO A 82 2.79 -11.70 2.58
N MET A 83 3.98 -12.20 2.96
CA MET A 83 5.19 -12.25 2.14
C MET A 83 5.29 -13.51 1.23
N TYR A 84 4.45 -14.55 1.37
CA TYR A 84 4.52 -15.78 0.56
C TYR A 84 3.16 -16.51 0.31
N ALA A 85 2.90 -16.83 -0.98
CA ALA A 85 1.94 -17.74 -1.66
C ALA A 85 0.40 -17.72 -1.39
N PRO A 86 -0.47 -17.86 -2.42
CA PRO A 86 -0.48 -17.17 -3.71
C PRO A 86 -1.27 -15.86 -3.62
N ILE A 87 -0.67 -14.78 -4.10
CA ILE A 87 -1.39 -13.54 -4.35
C ILE A 87 -2.12 -13.72 -5.69
N SER A 88 -3.43 -13.45 -5.71
CA SER A 88 -4.16 -13.43 -6.97
C SER A 88 -4.88 -12.11 -7.17
N LEU A 89 -4.92 -11.67 -8.41
CA LEU A 89 -5.66 -10.50 -8.84
C LEU A 89 -6.75 -10.95 -9.80
N GLU A 90 -7.99 -10.73 -9.40
CA GLU A 90 -9.14 -10.91 -10.28
C GLU A 90 -9.50 -9.56 -10.89
N ILE A 91 -9.75 -9.55 -12.20
CA ILE A 91 -10.03 -8.36 -12.99
C ILE A 91 -11.28 -8.62 -13.83
N TRP A 92 -12.27 -7.75 -13.70
CA TRP A 92 -13.44 -7.69 -14.58
C TRP A 92 -13.37 -6.41 -15.38
N THR A 93 -13.37 -6.50 -16.71
CA THR A 93 -13.44 -5.33 -17.60
C THR A 93 -14.85 -5.22 -18.15
N GLU A 94 -15.39 -4.01 -18.29
CA GLU A 94 -16.74 -3.84 -18.84
C GLU A 94 -16.75 -3.77 -20.39
N ASN A 95 -15.75 -3.14 -21.00
CA ASN A 95 -15.74 -2.85 -22.44
C ASN A 95 -14.38 -3.17 -23.11
N PRO A 96 -14.23 -4.34 -23.79
CA PRO A 96 -15.17 -5.44 -23.87
C PRO A 96 -15.28 -6.21 -22.56
N ARG A 97 -16.43 -6.86 -22.34
CA ARG A 97 -16.67 -7.63 -21.12
C ARG A 97 -15.71 -8.81 -21.03
N SER A 98 -14.85 -8.83 -20.02
CA SER A 98 -13.91 -9.93 -19.81
C SER A 98 -13.64 -10.19 -18.33
N TYR A 99 -13.15 -11.39 -18.04
CA TYR A 99 -12.68 -11.79 -16.72
C TYR A 99 -11.30 -12.42 -16.84
N LYS A 100 -10.38 -12.01 -15.98
CA LYS A 100 -9.03 -12.59 -15.88
C LYS A 100 -8.68 -12.79 -14.40
N GLN A 101 -7.97 -13.88 -14.13
CA GLN A 101 -7.38 -14.15 -12.82
C GLN A 101 -5.88 -14.35 -13.00
N LEU A 102 -5.09 -13.48 -12.40
CA LEU A 102 -3.64 -13.60 -12.35
C LEU A 102 -3.27 -14.25 -11.03
N THR A 103 -2.41 -15.27 -11.04
CA THR A 103 -2.04 -16.06 -9.85
C THR A 103 -0.54 -16.12 -9.59
N ALA A 104 0.25 -15.68 -10.57
CA ALA A 104 1.69 -15.52 -10.46
C ALA A 104 2.00 -14.05 -10.20
N ALA A 105 2.39 -13.74 -8.96
CA ALA A 105 2.84 -12.42 -8.57
C ALA A 105 4.22 -12.51 -7.94
N GLU A 106 5.11 -11.61 -8.33
CA GLU A 106 6.36 -11.36 -7.64
C GLU A 106 6.18 -10.19 -6.69
N ILE A 107 6.75 -10.31 -5.50
CA ILE A 107 6.87 -9.19 -4.59
C ILE A 107 8.06 -8.36 -5.05
N TYR A 108 7.86 -7.05 -5.18
CA TYR A 108 8.94 -6.13 -5.52
C TYR A 108 9.01 -5.01 -4.49
N ASP A 109 10.24 -4.56 -4.23
CA ASP A 109 10.51 -3.43 -3.35
C ASP A 109 10.86 -2.21 -4.20
N HIS A 110 10.38 -1.04 -3.78
CA HIS A 110 10.64 0.22 -4.47
C HIS A 110 10.81 1.37 -3.47
N GLY A 111 11.60 2.37 -3.85
CA GLY A 111 11.89 3.51 -2.99
C GLY A 111 12.94 3.22 -1.90
N VAL A 112 13.20 4.22 -1.07
CA VAL A 112 14.19 4.19 0.03
C VAL A 112 13.68 4.98 1.24
N GLY A 113 14.15 4.64 2.45
CA GLY A 113 13.77 5.35 3.68
C GLY A 113 12.25 5.38 3.87
N ARG A 114 11.69 6.57 4.11
CA ARG A 114 10.24 6.80 4.25
C ARG A 114 9.42 6.56 2.97
N CYS A 115 10.07 6.53 1.82
CA CYS A 115 9.47 6.26 0.52
C CYS A 115 9.45 4.79 0.14
N TYR A 116 9.99 3.93 0.99
CA TYR A 116 10.02 2.52 0.71
C TYR A 116 8.60 1.93 0.72
N TYR A 117 8.26 1.18 -0.31
CA TYR A 117 7.05 0.37 -0.36
C TYR A 117 7.31 -0.98 -1.02
N GLN A 118 6.44 -1.94 -0.72
CA GLN A 118 6.48 -3.29 -1.28
C GLN A 118 5.21 -3.56 -2.09
N GLY A 119 5.33 -3.80 -3.39
CA GLY A 119 4.20 -4.07 -4.28
C GLY A 119 4.15 -5.51 -4.77
N TYR A 120 3.10 -5.79 -5.54
CA TYR A 120 2.92 -7.05 -6.24
C TYR A 120 2.98 -6.82 -7.75
N ARG A 121 3.83 -7.55 -8.46
CA ARG A 121 3.97 -7.50 -9.91
C ARG A 121 3.45 -8.77 -10.54
N PHE A 122 2.46 -8.65 -11.41
CA PHE A 122 1.87 -9.75 -12.18
C PHE A 122 2.40 -9.68 -13.62
N SER A 123 3.43 -10.48 -13.90
CA SER A 123 4.17 -10.42 -15.17
C SER A 123 3.34 -10.76 -16.40
N ASP A 124 2.27 -11.55 -16.26
CA ASP A 124 1.41 -11.97 -17.37
C ASP A 124 0.74 -10.80 -18.10
N LEU A 125 0.39 -9.74 -17.37
CA LEU A 125 -0.23 -8.52 -17.92
C LEU A 125 0.59 -7.26 -17.64
N ASP A 126 1.80 -7.41 -17.09
CA ASP A 126 2.65 -6.31 -16.65
C ASP A 126 1.92 -5.30 -15.75
N ILE A 127 1.17 -5.85 -14.79
CA ILE A 127 0.39 -5.09 -13.81
C ILE A 127 1.17 -5.04 -12.50
N GLN A 128 1.26 -3.86 -11.91
CA GLN A 128 1.82 -3.65 -10.58
C GLN A 128 0.75 -3.09 -9.65
N ILE A 129 0.63 -3.70 -8.47
CA ILE A 129 -0.28 -3.30 -7.41
C ILE A 129 0.53 -2.84 -6.21
N HIS A 130 0.29 -1.63 -5.73
CA HIS A 130 0.95 -1.10 -4.54
C HIS A 130 0.09 -0.04 -3.87
N ARG A 131 0.29 0.14 -2.58
CA ARG A 131 -0.17 1.33 -1.87
C ARG A 131 1.05 2.14 -1.44
N ALA A 132 1.42 3.11 -2.27
CA ALA A 132 2.37 4.14 -1.88
C ALA A 132 1.61 5.32 -1.25
N VAL A 133 2.09 5.77 -0.08
CA VAL A 133 1.74 7.07 0.51
C VAL A 133 2.71 8.11 -0.08
N PRO A 134 2.28 9.34 -0.40
CA PRO A 134 3.19 10.37 -0.86
C PRO A 134 4.36 10.56 0.11
N CYS A 135 5.54 10.68 -0.47
CA CYS A 135 6.76 10.98 0.26
C CYS A 135 6.82 12.46 0.58
N ASP A 136 6.19 12.91 1.67
CA ASP A 136 6.57 14.10 2.42
C ASP A 136 5.74 14.22 3.72
N ALA A 137 6.27 15.00 4.66
CA ALA A 137 5.85 15.06 6.06
C ALA A 137 4.42 15.61 6.27
N ASP A 138 3.45 14.70 6.36
CA ASP A 138 2.36 14.81 7.33
C ASP A 138 1.79 13.41 7.58
N ILE A 139 2.08 12.87 8.76
CA ILE A 139 1.45 11.63 9.25
C ILE A 139 0.04 11.99 9.72
N SER A 140 -0.80 12.47 8.80
CA SER A 140 -2.25 12.60 8.93
C SER A 140 -2.85 13.06 7.60
N ASN A 141 -2.97 12.14 6.66
CA ASN A 141 -4.26 11.72 6.12
C ASN A 141 -3.98 10.68 5.04
N LEU A 142 -4.59 9.50 5.22
CA LEU A 142 -5.14 8.80 4.08
C LEU A 142 -6.10 9.80 3.39
N GLU A 143 -5.60 10.66 2.50
CA GLU A 143 -6.41 11.73 1.88
C GLU A 143 -7.58 11.18 1.07
N ASP A 144 -7.58 9.88 0.81
CA ASP A 144 -8.64 9.17 0.13
C ASP A 144 -9.08 7.94 0.95
N PRO A 145 -10.13 8.06 1.79
CA PRO A 145 -10.67 6.93 2.57
C PRO A 145 -11.29 5.84 1.68
N PHE A 146 -11.48 6.12 0.38
CA PHE A 146 -12.00 5.18 -0.59
C PHE A 146 -10.90 4.49 -1.41
N LEU A 147 -9.63 4.88 -1.26
CA LEU A 147 -8.51 4.24 -1.94
C LEU A 147 -8.22 2.87 -1.33
N MET A 148 -8.25 1.83 -2.17
CA MET A 148 -7.83 0.48 -1.79
C MET A 148 -6.36 0.23 -2.15
N PHE A 149 -5.97 0.51 -3.40
CA PHE A 149 -4.59 0.43 -3.90
C PHE A 149 -4.43 1.15 -5.24
N HIS A 150 -3.20 1.32 -5.71
CA HIS A 150 -2.90 1.77 -7.06
C HIS A 150 -2.67 0.57 -8.00
N VAL A 151 -3.14 0.70 -9.23
CA VAL A 151 -2.88 -0.19 -10.36
C VAL A 151 -1.98 0.54 -11.33
N THR A 152 -0.83 -0.04 -11.65
CA THR A 152 0.10 0.50 -12.64
C THR A 152 0.26 -0.50 -13.77
N TYR A 153 0.00 -0.06 -14.99
CA TYR A 153 0.20 -0.86 -16.20
C TYR A 153 1.51 -0.43 -16.86
N ARG A 154 2.47 -1.33 -17.05
CA ARG A 154 3.76 -1.10 -17.76
C ARG A 154 4.30 0.34 -17.76
N ASP A 155 3.90 1.16 -18.75
CA ASP A 155 4.40 2.52 -19.02
C ASP A 155 3.38 3.63 -18.69
N ASN A 156 2.26 3.28 -18.05
CA ASN A 156 1.21 4.20 -17.67
C ASN A 156 1.41 4.71 -16.24
N PRO A 157 0.96 5.93 -15.93
CA PRO A 157 0.93 6.41 -14.56
C PRO A 157 0.06 5.50 -13.68
N PRO A 158 0.36 5.39 -12.36
CA PRO A 158 -0.49 4.65 -11.44
C PRO A 158 -1.91 5.22 -11.39
N VAL A 159 -2.91 4.33 -11.44
CA VAL A 159 -4.32 4.67 -11.31
C VAL A 159 -4.83 4.20 -9.95
N ALA A 160 -5.53 5.08 -9.23
CA ALA A 160 -6.13 4.75 -7.94
C ALA A 160 -7.38 3.87 -8.12
N CYS A 161 -7.38 2.70 -7.48
CA CYS A 161 -8.51 1.79 -7.39
C CYS A 161 -9.35 2.10 -6.16
N ARG A 162 -10.59 2.53 -6.38
CA ARG A 162 -11.47 3.08 -5.34
C ARG A 162 -12.70 2.24 -5.07
N ILE A 163 -13.13 2.21 -3.83
CA ILE A 163 -14.43 1.68 -3.42
C ILE A 163 -15.51 2.77 -3.56
N SER A 164 -16.78 2.38 -3.62
CA SER A 164 -17.88 3.33 -3.67
C SER A 164 -18.24 3.87 -2.28
N GLU A 165 -18.63 5.14 -2.20
CA GLU A 165 -19.28 5.67 -1.00
C GLU A 165 -20.72 5.15 -0.88
N THR A 166 -21.37 4.84 -2.00
CA THR A 166 -22.68 4.21 -2.01
C THR A 166 -22.52 2.69 -1.90
N SER A 167 -23.33 2.07 -1.05
CA SER A 167 -23.47 0.61 -1.02
C SER A 167 -23.84 0.13 -2.43
N GLU A 168 -22.93 -0.55 -3.12
CA GLU A 168 -23.32 -1.33 -4.30
C GLU A 168 -24.39 -2.33 -3.83
N ALA A 169 -25.55 -2.31 -4.50
CA ALA A 169 -26.54 -3.35 -4.31
C ALA A 169 -25.84 -4.69 -4.59
N VAL A 170 -25.67 -5.47 -3.52
CA VAL A 170 -25.13 -6.84 -3.51
C VAL A 170 -25.50 -7.54 -4.80
N ASP A 171 -24.50 -8.07 -5.52
CA ASP A 171 -24.65 -8.95 -6.68
C ASP A 171 -25.85 -9.89 -6.45
N THR A 172 -27.03 -9.53 -7.00
CA THR A 172 -28.22 -10.35 -6.94
C THR A 172 -27.96 -11.52 -7.87
N LYS A 173 -27.55 -12.65 -7.27
CA LYS A 173 -27.61 -13.95 -7.91
C LYS A 173 -29.05 -14.41 -8.10
#